data_AF-A0A3D5EB71-F1
#
_entry.id   AF-A0A3D5EB71-F1
#
_cell.length_a   1.000
_cell.length_b   1.000
_cell.length_c   1.000
_cell.angle_alpha   90.00
_cell.angle_beta   90.00
_cell.angle_gamma   90.00
#
_symmetry.space_group_name_H-M   'P 1'
#
loop_
_entity.id
_entity.type
_entity.pdbx_description
1 polymer ?
#
loop_
_entity_poly.entity_id
_entity_poly.type
_entity_poly.pdbx_seq_one_letter_code
_entity_poly.pdbx_strand_id
1 'polypeptide(L)'
;MESYIAILISAGFTSIIGSIAVIVNFRINQRNRKINNTLQLAKDFDQDHSFVQVRMFMWEKFLDLPKNNYDWEDLIIEYQSNEKSSELVNITDNDLIALNRVAAFYKMIAGLIENNEVDIKLLRSLFGYNYNRFWQPLRDKFETHTNKNDRPLFVKIPELED
;
A
#
# COMPACT_ATOMS: atom_id res chain seq x y z
N MET A 1 48.35 -40.83 -1.60
CA MET A 1 47.94 -39.70 -0.74
C MET A 1 47.24 -38.60 -1.54
N GLU A 2 47.65 -38.32 -2.79
CA GLU A 2 47.07 -37.30 -3.68
C GLU A 2 45.59 -37.52 -4.04
N SER A 3 45.16 -38.77 -4.25
CA SER A 3 43.77 -39.12 -4.57
C SER A 3 42.76 -38.71 -3.48
N TYR A 4 43.14 -38.84 -2.20
CA TYR A 4 42.27 -38.51 -1.07
C TYR A 4 42.03 -36.99 -0.94
N ILE A 5 43.07 -36.20 -1.23
CA ILE A 5 43.00 -34.73 -1.23
C ILE A 5 42.11 -34.25 -2.39
N ALA A 6 42.22 -34.86 -3.57
CA ALA A 6 41.36 -34.54 -4.72
C ALA A 6 39.88 -34.86 -4.46
N ILE A 7 39.58 -35.97 -3.77
CA ILE A 7 38.21 -36.33 -3.37
C ILE A 7 37.64 -35.36 -2.33
N LEU A 8 38.44 -34.95 -1.33
CA LEU A 8 38.04 -33.97 -0.31
C LEU A 8 37.79 -32.58 -0.91
N ILE A 9 38.65 -32.13 -1.84
CA ILE A 9 38.48 -30.87 -2.56
C ILE A 9 37.22 -30.94 -3.44
N SER A 10 37.02 -32.04 -4.18
CA SER A 10 35.83 -32.28 -5.02
C SER A 10 34.52 -32.28 -4.20
N ALA A 11 34.51 -32.94 -3.04
CA ALA A 11 33.37 -32.95 -2.11
C ALA A 11 33.10 -31.56 -1.49
N GLY A 12 34.16 -30.80 -1.19
CA GLY A 12 34.06 -29.41 -0.75
C GLY A 12 33.46 -28.48 -1.82
N PHE A 13 33.89 -28.61 -3.07
CA PHE A 13 33.33 -27.81 -4.17
C PHE A 13 31.87 -28.17 -4.48
N THR A 14 31.51 -29.45 -4.49
CA THR A 14 30.13 -29.90 -4.75
C THR A 14 29.17 -29.48 -3.65
N SER A 15 29.59 -29.50 -2.37
CA SER A 15 28.77 -29.00 -1.25
C SER A 15 28.58 -27.47 -1.27
N ILE A 16 29.61 -26.71 -1.67
CA ILE A 16 29.51 -25.25 -1.86
C ILE A 16 28.56 -24.91 -3.01
N ILE A 17 28.70 -25.57 -4.16
CA ILE A 17 27.82 -25.37 -5.33
C ILE A 17 26.38 -25.74 -4.99
N GLY A 18 26.17 -26.86 -4.29
CA GLY A 18 24.84 -27.28 -3.81
C GLY A 18 24.21 -26.25 -2.88
N SER A 19 24.99 -25.71 -1.94
CA SER A 19 24.52 -24.67 -1.00
C SER A 19 24.18 -23.36 -1.72
N ILE A 20 25.00 -22.94 -2.70
CA ILE A 20 24.72 -21.78 -3.55
C ILE A 20 23.43 -21.99 -4.35
N ALA A 21 23.23 -23.17 -4.95
CA ALA A 21 22.02 -23.49 -5.71
C ALA A 21 20.77 -23.46 -4.83
N VAL A 22 20.83 -23.97 -3.60
CA VAL A 22 19.72 -23.90 -2.63
C VAL A 22 19.40 -22.46 -2.25
N ILE A 23 20.42 -21.64 -1.96
CA ILE A 23 20.24 -20.22 -1.63
C ILE A 23 19.66 -19.45 -2.82
N VAL A 24 20.14 -19.70 -4.03
CA VAL A 24 19.64 -19.08 -5.26
C VAL A 24 18.18 -19.48 -5.50
N ASN A 25 17.84 -20.76 -5.40
CA ASN A 25 16.46 -21.23 -5.53
C ASN A 25 15.54 -20.65 -4.45
N PHE A 26 15.99 -20.56 -3.21
CA PHE A 26 15.24 -19.92 -2.14
C PHE A 26 14.97 -18.45 -2.45
N ARG A 27 15.99 -17.70 -2.90
CA ARG A 27 15.84 -16.29 -3.29
C ARG A 27 14.92 -16.09 -4.50
N ILE A 28 15.03 -16.96 -5.50
CA ILE A 28 14.13 -16.93 -6.69
C ILE A 28 12.69 -17.21 -6.25
N ASN A 29 12.46 -18.22 -5.42
CA ASN A 29 11.12 -18.55 -4.92
C ASN A 29 10.54 -17.43 -4.06
N GLN A 30 11.35 -16.81 -3.20
CA GLN A 30 10.93 -15.67 -2.40
C GLN A 30 10.55 -14.48 -3.30
N ARG A 31 11.33 -14.20 -4.34
CA ARG A 31 11.02 -13.14 -5.31
C ARG A 31 9.75 -13.45 -6.10
N ASN A 32 9.56 -14.68 -6.56
CA ASN A 32 8.36 -15.09 -7.29
C ASN A 32 7.10 -14.96 -6.42
N ARG A 33 7.19 -15.30 -5.13
CA ARG A 33 6.08 -15.08 -4.17
C ARG A 33 5.74 -13.59 -4.05
N LYS A 34 6.75 -12.73 -3.88
CA LYS A 34 6.57 -11.27 -3.81
C LYS A 34 5.90 -10.71 -5.06
N ILE A 35 6.35 -11.13 -6.24
CA ILE A 35 5.77 -10.72 -7.53
C ILE A 35 4.31 -11.18 -7.60
N ASN A 36 4.02 -12.45 -7.29
CA ASN A 36 2.65 -12.98 -7.31
C ASN A 36 1.72 -12.24 -6.35
N ASN A 37 2.17 -11.97 -5.12
CA ASN A 37 1.42 -11.19 -4.15
C ASN A 37 1.12 -9.78 -4.70
N THR A 38 2.11 -9.13 -5.31
CA THR A 38 1.95 -7.79 -5.90
C THR A 38 0.98 -7.79 -7.08
N LEU A 39 1.02 -8.82 -7.94
CA LEU A 39 0.08 -8.98 -9.05
C LEU A 39 -1.33 -9.31 -8.56
N GLN A 40 -1.47 -10.05 -7.46
CA GLN A 40 -2.77 -10.32 -6.85
C GLN A 40 -3.38 -9.01 -6.31
N LEU A 41 -2.58 -8.17 -5.63
CA LEU A 41 -3.03 -6.84 -5.21
C LEU A 41 -3.55 -5.99 -6.36
N ALA A 42 -2.88 -6.03 -7.52
CA ALA A 42 -3.32 -5.30 -8.72
C ALA A 42 -4.65 -5.84 -9.25
N LYS A 43 -4.82 -7.17 -9.27
CA LYS A 43 -6.10 -7.79 -9.65
C LYS A 43 -7.21 -7.43 -8.68
N ASP A 44 -6.95 -7.47 -7.37
CA ASP A 44 -7.95 -7.15 -6.35
C ASP A 44 -8.34 -5.66 -6.43
N PHE A 45 -7.38 -4.78 -6.72
CA PHE A 45 -7.62 -3.37 -6.98
C PHE A 45 -8.46 -3.14 -8.24
N ASP A 46 -8.15 -3.83 -9.35
CA ASP A 46 -8.87 -3.71 -10.62
C ASP A 46 -10.24 -4.38 -10.61
N GLN A 47 -10.44 -5.46 -9.86
CA GLN A 47 -11.75 -6.11 -9.72
C GLN A 47 -12.76 -5.22 -8.98
N ASP A 48 -12.27 -4.28 -8.17
CA ASP A 48 -13.05 -3.20 -7.59
C ASP A 48 -13.20 -2.02 -8.60
N HIS A 49 -13.34 -2.28 -9.90
CA HIS A 49 -13.29 -1.23 -10.94
C HIS A 49 -14.39 -0.16 -10.80
N SER A 50 -15.61 -0.58 -10.44
CA SER A 50 -16.71 0.33 -10.10
C SER A 50 -16.36 1.22 -8.90
N PHE A 51 -15.51 0.70 -8.02
CA PHE A 51 -15.02 1.36 -6.85
C PHE A 51 -13.83 2.31 -7.15
N VAL A 52 -12.98 2.01 -8.13
CA VAL A 52 -11.90 2.90 -8.60
C VAL A 52 -12.45 4.22 -9.17
N GLN A 53 -13.52 4.17 -9.98
CA GLN A 53 -14.14 5.39 -10.53
C GLN A 53 -14.76 6.27 -9.43
N VAL A 54 -15.43 5.64 -8.45
CA VAL A 54 -15.99 6.36 -7.28
C VAL A 54 -14.86 6.92 -6.41
N ARG A 55 -13.77 6.18 -6.19
CA ARG A 55 -12.58 6.65 -5.43
C ARG A 55 -11.99 7.93 -5.97
N MET A 56 -11.79 8.03 -7.29
CA MET A 56 -11.18 9.22 -7.91
C MET A 56 -12.08 10.46 -7.75
N PHE A 57 -13.39 10.30 -7.93
CA PHE A 57 -14.37 11.38 -7.73
C PHE A 57 -14.48 11.80 -6.26
N MET A 58 -14.31 10.85 -5.35
CA MET A 58 -14.30 11.11 -3.91
C MET A 58 -13.09 11.90 -3.44
N TRP A 59 -11.92 11.59 -3.99
CA TRP A 59 -10.70 12.30 -3.67
C TRP A 59 -10.76 13.78 -4.06
N GLU A 60 -11.38 14.11 -5.19
CA GLU A 60 -11.61 15.51 -5.58
C GLU A 60 -12.55 16.23 -4.60
N LYS A 61 -13.69 15.64 -4.25
CA LYS A 61 -14.62 16.22 -3.27
C LYS A 61 -13.98 16.50 -1.90
N PHE A 62 -13.15 15.58 -1.40
CA PHE A 62 -12.47 15.73 -0.12
C PHE A 62 -11.30 16.73 -0.18
N LEU A 63 -10.59 16.79 -1.31
CA LEU A 63 -9.59 17.82 -1.54
C LEU A 63 -10.23 19.22 -1.57
N ASP A 64 -11.48 19.35 -2.04
CA ASP A 64 -12.15 20.64 -2.14
C ASP A 64 -12.86 21.09 -0.84
N LEU A 65 -12.86 20.28 0.23
CA LEU A 65 -13.34 20.71 1.54
C LEU A 65 -12.49 21.88 2.06
N PRO A 66 -13.12 22.91 2.66
CA PRO A 66 -12.40 24.04 3.20
C PRO A 66 -11.46 23.60 4.33
N LYS A 67 -10.34 24.32 4.43
CA LYS A 67 -9.14 23.95 5.22
C LYS A 67 -9.35 23.86 6.75
N ASN A 68 -10.56 24.03 7.27
CA ASN A 68 -10.76 24.17 8.71
C ASN A 68 -11.58 22.99 9.27
N ASN A 69 -10.89 22.10 10.00
CA ASN A 69 -11.34 21.51 11.28
C ASN A 69 -12.07 20.15 11.32
N TYR A 70 -11.95 19.24 10.36
CA TYR A 70 -12.50 17.89 10.56
C TYR A 70 -11.39 16.85 10.76
N ASP A 71 -11.27 16.30 11.97
CA ASP A 71 -10.57 15.04 12.18
C ASP A 71 -11.37 13.85 11.58
N TRP A 72 -10.75 12.68 11.41
CA TRP A 72 -11.40 11.53 10.76
C TRP A 72 -12.65 11.07 11.52
N GLU A 73 -12.62 11.12 12.85
CA GLU A 73 -13.73 10.74 13.70
C GLU A 73 -14.83 11.81 13.66
N ASP A 74 -14.48 13.09 13.71
CA ASP A 74 -15.34 14.27 13.55
C ASP A 74 -16.03 14.24 12.19
N LEU A 75 -15.33 13.88 11.11
CA LEU A 75 -15.92 13.73 9.78
C LEU A 75 -17.00 12.64 9.74
N ILE A 76 -16.79 11.53 10.47
CA ILE A 76 -17.77 10.44 10.59
C ILE A 76 -18.93 10.86 11.51
N ILE A 77 -18.63 11.50 12.63
CA ILE A 77 -19.60 11.94 13.65
C ILE A 77 -20.50 13.03 13.08
N GLU A 78 -19.92 14.03 12.42
CA GLU A 78 -20.63 15.15 11.82
C GLU A 78 -21.46 14.73 10.60
N TYR A 79 -20.95 13.75 9.83
CA TYR A 79 -21.75 13.08 8.81
C TYR A 79 -22.96 12.35 9.39
N GLN A 80 -22.81 11.69 10.54
CA GLN A 80 -23.90 10.99 11.23
C GLN A 80 -24.83 11.94 12.00
N SER A 81 -24.48 13.23 12.10
CA SER A 81 -25.30 14.23 12.76
C SER A 81 -26.51 14.63 11.91
N ASN A 82 -27.61 15.01 12.58
CA ASN A 82 -28.83 15.45 11.91
C ASN A 82 -28.70 16.85 11.27
N GLU A 83 -27.68 17.62 11.65
CA GLU A 83 -27.36 18.94 11.10
C GLU A 83 -26.00 18.86 10.41
N LYS A 84 -25.97 18.22 9.23
CA LYS A 84 -24.77 18.19 8.38
C LYS A 84 -24.36 19.64 8.05
N SER A 85 -23.10 19.99 8.28
CA SER A 85 -22.54 21.24 7.78
C SER A 85 -22.74 21.35 6.27
N SER A 86 -22.93 22.56 5.76
CA SER A 86 -23.21 22.83 4.34
C SER A 86 -22.17 22.22 3.39
N GLU A 87 -20.98 21.93 3.91
CA GLU A 87 -19.83 21.35 3.23
C GLU A 87 -19.97 19.82 3.04
N LEU A 88 -20.67 19.14 3.96
CA LEU A 88 -20.86 17.68 3.96
C LEU A 88 -22.20 17.24 3.36
N VAL A 89 -23.10 18.18 3.04
CA VAL A 89 -24.44 17.92 2.45
C VAL A 89 -24.36 17.09 1.16
N ASN A 90 -23.29 17.24 0.38
CA ASN A 90 -23.09 16.54 -0.90
C ASN A 90 -22.28 15.23 -0.78
N ILE A 91 -21.95 14.82 0.45
CA ILE A 91 -21.27 13.54 0.73
C ILE A 91 -22.34 12.48 1.04
N THR A 92 -22.23 11.32 0.40
CA THR A 92 -23.14 10.18 0.59
C THR A 92 -22.55 9.08 1.49
N ASP A 93 -23.31 8.05 1.85
CA ASP A 93 -22.77 6.93 2.64
C ASP A 93 -21.72 6.15 1.83
N ASN A 94 -22.00 5.98 0.54
CA ASN A 94 -21.11 5.29 -0.40
C ASN A 94 -19.77 6.02 -0.53
N ASP A 95 -19.80 7.35 -0.43
CA ASP A 95 -18.65 8.23 -0.47
C ASP A 95 -17.70 7.97 0.72
N LEU A 96 -18.25 7.82 1.94
CA LEU A 96 -17.48 7.48 3.15
C LEU A 96 -16.98 6.04 3.17
N ILE A 97 -17.82 5.09 2.71
CA ILE A 97 -17.40 3.68 2.54
C ILE A 97 -16.21 3.63 1.58
N ALA A 98 -16.23 4.46 0.54
CA ALA A 98 -15.13 4.52 -0.41
C ALA A 98 -13.85 5.05 0.18
N LEU A 99 -13.93 6.14 0.94
CA LEU A 99 -12.76 6.70 1.61
C LEU A 99 -12.15 5.70 2.61
N ASN A 100 -12.98 5.02 3.41
CA ASN A 100 -12.54 3.98 4.34
C ASN A 100 -11.77 2.85 3.65
N ARG A 101 -12.33 2.30 2.56
CA ARG A 101 -11.72 1.23 1.79
C ARG A 101 -10.42 1.68 1.10
N VAL A 102 -10.32 2.94 0.68
CA VAL A 102 -9.04 3.52 0.21
C VAL A 102 -7.99 3.46 1.31
N ALA A 103 -8.31 4.02 2.48
CA ALA A 103 -7.37 4.07 3.58
C ALA A 103 -6.94 2.68 4.02
N ALA A 104 -7.87 1.74 4.09
CA ALA A 104 -7.59 0.33 4.35
C ALA A 104 -6.65 -0.30 3.30
N PHE A 105 -6.84 0.01 2.02
CA PHE A 105 -5.98 -0.50 0.94
C PHE A 105 -4.53 -0.03 1.07
N TYR A 106 -4.30 1.27 1.26
CA TYR A 106 -2.93 1.79 1.41
C TYR A 106 -2.28 1.37 2.74
N LYS A 107 -3.06 1.20 3.81
CA LYS A 107 -2.57 0.57 5.05
C LYS A 107 -2.12 -0.87 4.86
N MET A 108 -2.92 -1.66 4.13
CA MET A 108 -2.55 -3.04 3.82
C MET A 108 -1.25 -3.06 3.01
N ILE A 109 -1.09 -2.20 2.00
CA ILE A 109 0.18 -2.08 1.26
C ILE A 109 1.34 -1.76 2.20
N ALA A 110 1.18 -0.77 3.10
CA ALA A 110 2.22 -0.42 4.05
C ALA A 110 2.63 -1.62 4.93
N GLY A 111 1.66 -2.38 5.44
CA GLY A 111 1.92 -3.60 6.21
C GLY A 111 2.61 -4.70 5.39
N LEU A 112 2.25 -4.86 4.11
CA LEU A 112 2.90 -5.83 3.22
C LEU A 112 4.35 -5.44 2.89
N ILE A 113 4.64 -4.15 2.78
CA ILE A 113 6.00 -3.62 2.61
C ILE A 113 6.81 -3.88 3.88
N GLU A 114 6.27 -3.54 5.06
CA GLU A 114 6.92 -3.75 6.35
C GLU A 114 7.28 -5.23 6.59
N ASN A 115 6.39 -6.13 6.20
CA ASN A 115 6.60 -7.58 6.29
C ASN A 115 7.41 -8.18 5.13
N ASN A 116 7.87 -7.35 4.19
CA ASN A 116 8.67 -7.77 3.03
C ASN A 116 7.96 -8.86 2.19
N GLU A 117 6.66 -8.69 1.95
CA GLU A 117 5.80 -9.66 1.25
C GLU A 117 5.49 -9.30 -0.20
N VAL A 118 5.91 -8.10 -0.65
CA VAL A 118 5.66 -7.56 -2.00
C VAL A 118 6.95 -7.20 -2.73
N ASP A 119 6.87 -7.07 -4.06
CA ASP A 119 7.96 -6.58 -4.88
C ASP A 119 7.83 -5.07 -5.04
N ILE A 120 8.73 -4.31 -4.39
CA ILE A 120 8.65 -2.84 -4.31
C ILE A 120 8.68 -2.18 -5.69
N LYS A 121 9.51 -2.68 -6.62
CA LYS A 121 9.64 -2.06 -7.95
C LYS A 121 8.34 -2.20 -8.74
N LEU A 122 7.75 -3.40 -8.70
CA LEU A 122 6.47 -3.67 -9.35
C LEU A 122 5.34 -2.89 -8.69
N LEU A 123 5.31 -2.84 -7.35
CA LEU A 123 4.34 -2.07 -6.58
C LEU A 123 4.39 -0.57 -6.93
N ARG A 124 5.58 0.03 -6.98
CA ARG A 124 5.77 1.43 -7.42
C ARG A 124 5.29 1.64 -8.85
N SER A 125 5.65 0.74 -9.78
CA SER A 125 5.21 0.86 -11.18
C SER A 125 3.70 0.78 -11.35
N LEU A 126 3.00 0.03 -10.50
CA LEU A 126 1.56 -0.18 -10.61
C LEU A 126 0.76 0.90 -9.86
N PHE A 127 1.25 1.36 -8.71
CA PHE A 127 0.47 2.18 -7.80
C PHE A 127 1.07 3.57 -7.52
N GLY A 128 2.32 3.84 -7.91
CA GLY A 128 3.02 5.10 -7.64
C GLY A 128 2.29 6.32 -8.20
N TYR A 129 1.83 6.26 -9.46
CA TYR A 129 1.04 7.34 -10.05
C TYR A 129 -0.22 7.66 -9.23
N ASN A 130 -1.02 6.64 -8.88
CA ASN A 130 -2.25 6.85 -8.10
C ASN A 130 -1.95 7.32 -6.68
N TYR A 131 -0.84 6.84 -6.09
CA TYR A 131 -0.38 7.28 -4.79
C TYR A 131 -0.04 8.78 -4.80
N ASN A 132 0.85 9.21 -5.69
CA ASN A 132 1.33 10.60 -5.77
C ASN A 132 0.22 11.55 -6.24
N ARG A 133 -0.61 11.13 -7.20
CA ARG A 133 -1.63 12.01 -7.76
C ARG A 133 -2.78 12.26 -6.78
N PHE A 134 -3.10 11.30 -5.92
CA PHE A 134 -4.36 11.37 -5.18
C PHE A 134 -4.27 11.01 -3.70
N TRP A 135 -3.56 9.94 -3.31
CA TRP A 135 -3.45 9.55 -1.90
C TRP A 135 -2.55 10.52 -1.11
N GLN A 136 -1.39 10.88 -1.66
CA GLN A 136 -0.43 11.75 -0.99
C GLN A 136 -1.01 13.16 -0.72
N PRO A 137 -1.69 13.84 -1.66
CA PRO A 137 -2.34 15.13 -1.39
C PRO A 137 -3.46 15.03 -0.34
N LEU A 138 -4.21 13.93 -0.33
CA LEU A 138 -5.25 13.68 0.66
C LEU A 138 -4.64 13.52 2.05
N ARG A 139 -3.64 12.64 2.19
CA ARG A 139 -2.87 12.47 3.43
C ARG A 139 -2.33 13.81 3.90
N ASP A 140 -1.67 14.58 3.04
CA ASP A 140 -1.07 15.86 3.42
C ASP A 140 -2.13 16.84 3.93
N LYS A 141 -3.33 16.86 3.33
CA LYS A 141 -4.46 17.64 3.86
C LYS A 141 -4.96 17.13 5.21
N PHE A 142 -5.09 15.82 5.40
CA PHE A 142 -5.40 15.29 6.73
C PHE A 142 -4.32 15.70 7.74
N GLU A 143 -3.04 15.47 7.47
CA GLU A 143 -1.93 15.79 8.38
C GLU A 143 -1.79 17.29 8.71
N THR A 144 -2.21 18.19 7.79
CA THR A 144 -2.14 19.65 7.99
C THR A 144 -3.36 20.23 8.71
N HIS A 145 -4.51 19.55 8.65
CA HIS A 145 -5.77 20.08 9.19
C HIS A 145 -6.36 19.24 10.34
N THR A 146 -5.80 18.07 10.66
CA THR A 146 -6.26 17.17 11.74
C THR A 146 -5.24 17.02 12.87
N ASN A 147 -5.73 16.59 14.04
CA ASN A 147 -4.91 16.31 15.22
C ASN A 147 -3.95 15.12 14.97
N LYS A 148 -2.90 14.98 15.78
CA LYS A 148 -1.91 13.89 15.65
C LYS A 148 -2.50 12.46 15.65
N ASN A 149 -3.72 12.27 16.14
CA ASN A 149 -4.37 10.97 16.29
C ASN A 149 -4.70 10.28 14.97
N ASP A 150 -4.85 11.01 13.86
CA ASP A 150 -5.19 10.44 12.54
C ASP A 150 -3.97 10.07 11.71
N ARG A 151 -2.76 10.43 12.14
CA ARG A 151 -1.51 10.05 11.45
C ARG A 151 -1.37 8.53 11.24
N PRO A 152 -1.77 7.65 12.17
CA PRO A 152 -1.80 6.21 11.95
C PRO A 152 -2.83 5.77 10.90
N LEU A 153 -3.81 6.62 10.55
CA LEU A 153 -4.78 6.35 9.49
C LEU A 153 -4.18 6.60 8.10
N PHE A 154 -3.35 7.63 7.98
CA PHE A 154 -2.77 8.07 6.71
C PHE A 154 -1.24 7.93 6.72
N VAL A 155 -0.77 6.69 6.74
CA VAL A 155 0.67 6.39 6.79
C VAL A 155 1.35 6.79 5.48
N LYS A 156 2.48 7.48 5.58
CA LYS A 156 3.36 7.77 4.44
C LYS A 156 4.01 6.48 3.94
N ILE A 157 4.06 6.27 2.63
CA ILE A 157 4.63 5.07 1.99
C ILE A 157 5.74 5.52 1.03
N PRO A 158 6.98 5.72 1.52
CA PRO A 158 8.10 6.22 0.70
C PRO A 158 8.40 5.36 -0.54
N GLU A 159 8.12 4.06 -0.46
CA GLU A 159 8.33 3.11 -1.54
C GLU A 159 7.48 3.43 -2.79
N LEU A 160 6.38 4.15 -2.62
CA LEU A 160 5.47 4.56 -3.70
C LEU A 160 5.70 5.99 -4.20
N GLU A 161 6.52 6.79 -3.50
CA GLU A 161 6.91 8.14 -3.96
C GLU A 161 7.88 8.03 -5.15
N ASP A 162 7.71 8.93 -6.13
CA ASP A 162 8.58 8.98 -7.32
C ASP A 162 10.01 9.44 -6.97
#